data_AF-A0A1B9DYG5-F1
#
_entry.id   AF-A0A1B9DYG5-F1
#
_cell.length_a   1.000
_cell.length_b   1.000
_cell.length_c   1.000
_cell.angle_alpha   90.00
_cell.angle_beta   90.00
_cell.angle_gamma   90.00
#
_symmetry.space_group_name_H-M   'P 1'
#
loop_
_entity.id
_entity.type
_entity.pdbx_description
1 polymer ?
#
loop_
_entity_poly.entity_id
_entity_poly.type
_entity_poly.pdbx_seq_one_letter_code
_entity_poly.pdbx_strand_id
1 'polypeptide(L)'
;MIPLFAVGKIFECECSNCNKEFDFEDFSENEKQKILNQKEIKEAETPWWTYSGIVILLGLIIFSINSYFDNDKLTKERINTPTTGDVYVLKLDTGYYSTLKIDTITHDSIYTTENDFKSYLSSDIDDIDTPENYTTQKEAYSKKELIELFEKDIITSIKRKE
;
A
#
# COMPACT_ATOMS: atom_id res chain seq x y z
N MET A 1 -9.56 12.80 -15.58
CA MET A 1 -9.99 12.33 -14.25
C MET A 1 -10.76 11.03 -14.47
N ILE A 2 -10.36 9.92 -13.84
CA ILE A 2 -11.05 8.63 -14.01
C ILE A 2 -12.23 8.59 -13.05
N PRO A 3 -13.48 8.48 -13.51
CA PRO A 3 -14.63 8.40 -12.63
C PRO A 3 -14.60 7.08 -11.85
N LEU A 4 -14.82 7.17 -10.52
CA LEU A 4 -14.98 6.00 -9.65
C LEU A 4 -16.41 5.45 -9.73
N PHE A 5 -17.39 6.34 -9.82
CA PHE A 5 -18.81 6.00 -9.91
C PHE A 5 -19.54 7.11 -10.68
N ALA A 6 -20.73 6.77 -11.19
CA ALA A 6 -21.62 7.77 -11.78
C ALA A 6 -22.14 8.71 -10.67
N VAL A 7 -21.83 10.00 -10.76
CA VAL A 7 -22.20 11.01 -9.74
C VAL A 7 -23.65 11.46 -9.91
N GLY A 8 -24.17 11.48 -11.15
CA GLY A 8 -25.53 11.90 -11.43
C GLY A 8 -25.76 12.16 -12.92
N LYS A 9 -26.98 12.55 -13.26
CA LYS A 9 -27.34 13.05 -14.60
C LYS A 9 -27.37 14.57 -14.56
N ILE A 10 -26.84 15.20 -15.60
CA ILE A 10 -26.89 16.66 -15.76
C ILE A 10 -28.21 16.97 -16.48
N PHE A 11 -28.95 17.96 -15.99
CA PHE A 11 -30.17 18.46 -16.60
C PHE A 11 -29.97 19.94 -16.94
N GLU A 12 -30.09 20.27 -18.23
CA GLU A 12 -29.96 21.63 -18.73
C GLU A 12 -31.27 22.01 -19.42
N CYS A 13 -31.85 23.15 -19.05
CA CYS A 13 -33.07 23.66 -19.65
C CYS A 13 -32.90 25.14 -20.00
N GLU A 14 -33.05 25.47 -21.28
CA GLU A 14 -32.99 26.83 -21.79
C GLU A 14 -34.34 27.22 -22.40
N CYS A 15 -34.86 28.39 -22.03
CA CYS A 15 -36.03 28.95 -22.68
C CYS A 15 -35.65 29.58 -24.02
N SER A 16 -36.12 28.99 -25.13
CA SER A 16 -35.84 29.44 -26.50
C SER A 16 -36.32 30.86 -26.84
N ASN A 17 -37.22 31.44 -26.04
CA ASN A 17 -37.77 32.78 -26.28
C ASN A 17 -37.06 33.89 -25.49
N CYS A 18 -36.47 33.57 -24.34
CA CYS A 18 -35.83 34.57 -23.48
C CYS A 18 -34.38 34.23 -23.09
N ASN A 19 -33.83 33.12 -23.59
CA ASN A 19 -32.48 32.61 -23.34
C ASN A 19 -32.12 32.58 -21.85
N LYS A 20 -33.10 32.22 -21.03
CA LYS A 20 -32.89 32.03 -19.60
C LYS A 20 -32.62 30.55 -19.34
N GLU A 21 -31.52 30.28 -18.65
CA GLU A 21 -31.16 28.97 -18.15
C GLU A 21 -31.88 28.71 -16.81
N PHE A 22 -32.34 27.48 -16.63
CA PHE A 22 -33.00 27.01 -15.41
C PHE A 22 -32.30 25.75 -14.91
N ASP A 23 -31.94 25.75 -13.63
CA ASP A 23 -31.37 24.57 -12.99
C ASP A 23 -32.49 23.64 -12.51
N PHE A 24 -32.17 22.36 -12.33
CA PHE A 24 -33.15 21.38 -11.82
C PHE A 24 -33.72 21.78 -10.44
N GLU A 25 -32.95 22.52 -9.66
CA GLU A 25 -33.31 23.00 -8.32
C GLU A 25 -34.38 24.10 -8.33
N ASP A 26 -34.52 24.84 -9.44
CA ASP A 26 -35.45 25.96 -9.60
C ASP A 26 -36.92 25.52 -9.77
N PHE A 27 -37.16 24.22 -10.03
CA PHE A 27 -38.50 23.68 -10.27
C PHE A 27 -39.20 23.27 -8.97
N SER A 28 -40.54 23.33 -8.96
CA SER A 28 -41.33 22.79 -7.87
C SER A 28 -41.28 21.25 -7.85
N GLU A 29 -41.56 20.63 -6.70
CA GLU A 29 -41.40 19.18 -6.54
C GLU A 29 -42.28 18.35 -7.48
N ASN A 30 -43.45 18.86 -7.85
CA ASN A 30 -44.32 18.23 -8.85
C ASN A 30 -43.73 18.30 -10.26
N GLU A 31 -43.00 19.36 -10.59
CA GLU A 31 -42.35 19.55 -11.89
C GLU A 31 -41.09 18.69 -11.99
N LYS A 32 -40.28 18.63 -10.94
CA LYS A 32 -39.14 17.70 -10.84
C LYS A 32 -39.55 16.25 -11.08
N GLN A 33 -40.65 15.82 -10.48
CA GLN A 33 -41.18 14.46 -10.70
C GLN A 33 -41.61 14.23 -12.14
N LYS A 34 -42.18 15.23 -12.83
CA LYS A 34 -42.52 15.11 -14.25
C LYS A 34 -41.27 14.99 -15.10
N ILE A 35 -40.25 15.80 -14.83
CA ILE A 35 -38.95 15.79 -15.52
C ILE A 35 -38.30 14.41 -15.36
N LEU A 36 -38.14 13.91 -14.12
CA LEU A 36 -37.57 12.58 -13.85
C LEU A 36 -38.37 11.42 -14.48
N ASN A 37 -39.67 11.63 -14.75
CA ASN A 37 -40.51 10.64 -15.39
C ASN A 37 -40.45 10.66 -16.93
N GLN A 38 -39.77 11.65 -17.53
CA GLN A 38 -39.56 11.70 -18.97
C GLN A 38 -38.68 10.54 -19.45
N LYS A 39 -39.02 10.04 -20.65
CA LYS A 39 -38.38 8.88 -21.27
C LYS A 39 -36.87 9.10 -21.49
N GLU A 40 -36.50 10.29 -21.95
CA GLU A 40 -35.10 10.67 -22.23
C GLU A 40 -34.23 10.61 -20.97
N ILE A 41 -34.74 11.09 -19.83
CA ILE A 41 -34.01 11.05 -18.56
C ILE A 41 -34.00 9.63 -17.99
N LYS A 42 -35.07 8.86 -18.14
CA LYS A 42 -35.12 7.45 -17.67
C LYS A 42 -34.19 6.53 -18.47
N GLU A 43 -34.18 6.67 -19.78
CA GLU A 43 -33.43 5.82 -20.71
C GLU A 43 -31.99 6.28 -20.93
N ALA A 44 -31.59 7.43 -20.38
CA ALA A 44 -30.19 7.81 -20.33
C ALA A 44 -29.39 6.79 -19.50
N GLU A 45 -28.75 5.84 -20.18
CA GLU A 45 -27.91 4.82 -19.57
C GLU A 45 -26.56 5.42 -19.14
N THR A 46 -26.06 4.99 -17.99
CA THR A 46 -24.71 5.35 -17.56
C THR A 46 -23.69 4.56 -18.38
N PRO A 47 -22.75 5.20 -19.10
CA PRO A 47 -21.73 4.48 -19.86
C PRO A 47 -20.93 3.56 -18.94
N TRP A 48 -20.68 2.32 -19.37
CA TRP A 48 -19.99 1.31 -18.54
C TRP A 48 -18.58 1.75 -18.11
N TRP A 49 -17.93 2.61 -18.89
CA TRP A 49 -16.63 3.22 -18.56
C TRP A 49 -16.64 4.09 -17.29
N THR A 50 -17.82 4.50 -16.79
CA THR A 50 -17.96 5.29 -15.56
C THR A 50 -17.54 4.53 -14.29
N TYR A 51 -17.48 3.19 -14.37
CA TYR A 51 -17.04 2.32 -13.28
C TYR A 51 -15.58 1.85 -13.43
N SER A 52 -14.85 2.37 -14.42
CA SER A 52 -13.44 2.01 -14.65
C SER A 52 -12.57 2.26 -13.42
N GLY A 53 -12.84 3.32 -12.65
CA GLY A 53 -12.12 3.59 -11.41
C GLY A 53 -12.31 2.51 -10.34
N ILE A 54 -13.50 1.93 -10.20
CA ILE A 54 -13.74 0.82 -9.25
C ILE A 54 -12.95 -0.43 -9.68
N VAL A 55 -12.95 -0.74 -10.96
CA VAL A 55 -12.19 -1.90 -11.49
C VAL A 55 -10.70 -1.74 -11.20
N ILE A 56 -10.16 -0.54 -11.44
CA ILE A 56 -8.75 -0.22 -11.13
C ILE A 56 -8.50 -0.33 -9.62
N LEU A 57 -9.37 0.23 -8.79
CA LEU A 57 -9.23 0.19 -7.32
C LEU A 57 -9.24 -1.25 -6.79
N LEU A 58 -10.16 -2.08 -7.25
CA LEU A 58 -10.21 -3.50 -6.90
C LEU A 58 -8.94 -4.24 -7.36
N GLY A 59 -8.46 -3.94 -8.56
CA GLY A 59 -7.20 -4.48 -9.06
C GLY A 59 -6.01 -4.13 -8.16
N LEU A 60 -5.92 -2.87 -7.70
CA LEU A 60 -4.87 -2.43 -6.78
C LEU A 60 -4.96 -3.10 -5.41
N ILE A 61 -6.16 -3.28 -4.87
CA ILE A 61 -6.36 -3.98 -3.58
C ILE A 61 -5.92 -5.44 -3.71
N ILE A 62 -6.36 -6.14 -4.75
CA ILE A 62 -5.96 -7.54 -4.99
C ILE A 62 -4.44 -7.63 -5.17
N PHE A 63 -3.84 -6.73 -5.96
CA PHE A 63 -2.39 -6.70 -6.16
C PHE A 63 -1.63 -6.47 -4.84
N SER A 64 -2.08 -5.50 -4.03
CA SER A 64 -1.46 -5.20 -2.73
C SER A 64 -1.52 -6.38 -1.77
N ILE A 65 -2.64 -7.11 -1.73
CA ILE A 65 -2.79 -8.30 -0.87
C ILE A 65 -1.85 -9.42 -1.33
N ASN A 66 -1.82 -9.72 -2.64
CA ASN A 66 -0.92 -10.75 -3.17
C ASN A 66 0.55 -10.41 -2.90
N SER A 67 0.95 -9.15 -3.16
CA SER A 67 2.32 -8.70 -2.88
C SER A 67 2.68 -8.82 -1.40
N TYR A 68 1.75 -8.56 -0.48
CA TYR A 68 1.97 -8.76 0.95
C TYR A 68 2.24 -10.23 1.29
N PHE A 69 1.42 -11.16 0.79
CA PHE A 69 1.60 -12.60 1.04
C PHE A 69 2.88 -13.16 0.42
N ASP A 70 3.25 -12.71 -0.78
CA ASP A 70 4.50 -13.13 -1.44
C ASP A 70 5.72 -12.68 -0.62
N ASN A 71 5.73 -11.44 -0.14
CA ASN A 71 6.81 -10.93 0.71
C ASN A 71 6.92 -11.67 2.06
N ASP A 72 5.79 -11.99 2.70
CA ASP A 72 5.77 -12.78 3.94
C ASP A 72 6.33 -14.20 3.69
N LYS A 73 5.93 -14.85 2.60
CA LYS A 73 6.44 -16.17 2.23
C LYS A 73 7.95 -16.15 1.98
N LEU A 74 8.45 -15.16 1.23
CA LEU A 74 9.88 -14.99 0.97
C LEU A 74 10.65 -14.75 2.27
N THR A 75 10.11 -13.95 3.19
CA THR A 75 10.73 -13.70 4.50
C THR A 75 10.80 -14.98 5.32
N LYS A 76 9.73 -15.78 5.36
CA LYS A 76 9.69 -17.10 6.03
C LYS A 76 10.66 -18.11 5.42
N GLU A 77 10.92 -18.05 4.13
CA GLU A 77 11.93 -18.90 3.50
C GLU A 77 13.36 -18.43 3.83
N ARG A 78 13.59 -17.12 3.75
CA ARG A 78 14.90 -16.49 4.00
C ARG A 78 15.35 -16.60 5.45
N ILE A 79 14.44 -16.55 6.43
CA ILE A 79 14.81 -16.71 7.84
C ILE A 79 15.40 -18.10 8.13
N ASN A 80 14.93 -19.13 7.43
CA ASN A 80 15.45 -20.50 7.55
C ASN A 80 16.76 -20.71 6.76
N THR A 81 17.08 -19.80 5.84
CA THR A 81 18.24 -19.87 4.94
C THR A 81 19.04 -18.57 4.96
N PRO A 82 19.58 -18.15 6.13
CA PRO A 82 20.34 -16.92 6.24
C PRO A 82 21.55 -16.97 5.32
N THR A 83 21.82 -15.86 4.62
CA THR A 83 22.94 -15.72 3.70
C THR A 83 23.74 -14.46 4.03
N THR A 84 25.05 -14.50 3.79
CA THR A 84 25.90 -13.31 3.96
C THR A 84 25.44 -12.20 3.04
N GLY A 85 25.29 -10.98 3.58
CA GLY A 85 24.77 -9.82 2.88
C GLY A 85 23.26 -9.60 3.03
N ASP A 86 22.52 -10.51 3.67
CA ASP A 86 21.12 -10.27 4.00
C ASP A 86 20.97 -9.11 4.98
N VAL A 87 19.94 -8.28 4.78
CA VAL A 87 19.58 -7.16 5.66
C VAL A 87 18.21 -7.43 6.27
N TYR A 88 18.19 -7.54 7.59
CA TYR A 88 17.03 -7.86 8.39
C TYR A 88 16.43 -6.56 8.92
N VAL A 89 15.15 -6.35 8.73
CA VAL A 89 14.45 -5.18 9.29
C VAL A 89 13.92 -5.55 10.67
N LEU A 90 14.35 -4.78 11.67
CA LEU A 90 14.00 -4.98 13.07
C LEU A 90 12.97 -3.95 13.50
N LYS A 91 11.94 -4.40 14.22
CA LYS A 91 11.01 -3.57 14.97
C LYS A 91 11.46 -3.51 16.42
N LEU A 92 11.83 -2.33 16.88
CA LEU A 92 12.30 -2.09 18.24
C LEU A 92 11.13 -1.88 19.19
N ASP A 93 11.30 -2.19 20.47
CA ASP A 93 10.27 -1.99 21.52
C ASP A 93 9.80 -0.53 21.63
N THR A 94 10.67 0.41 21.23
CA THR A 94 10.37 1.85 21.17
C THR A 94 9.35 2.23 20.08
N GLY A 95 8.96 1.30 19.21
CA GLY A 95 8.10 1.53 18.05
C GLY A 95 8.84 1.98 16.79
N TYR A 96 10.15 2.24 16.88
CA TYR A 96 11.01 2.54 15.75
C TYR A 96 11.46 1.26 15.04
N TYR A 97 11.95 1.43 13.82
CA TYR A 97 12.52 0.39 13.00
C TYR A 97 14.03 0.63 12.80
N SER A 98 14.79 -0.43 12.66
CA SER A 98 16.22 -0.38 12.31
C SER A 98 16.57 -1.57 11.43
N THR A 99 17.83 -1.72 11.06
CA THR A 99 18.31 -2.83 10.24
C THR A 99 19.51 -3.54 10.85
N LEU A 100 19.60 -4.84 10.54
CA LEU A 100 20.67 -5.73 10.97
C LEU A 100 21.20 -6.47 9.75
N LYS A 101 22.47 -6.26 9.41
CA LYS A 101 23.09 -6.87 8.24
C LYS A 101 23.91 -8.09 8.64
N ILE A 102 23.78 -9.18 7.88
CA ILE A 102 24.63 -10.36 8.05
C ILE A 102 25.99 -10.14 7.38
N ASP A 103 27.06 -10.14 8.17
CA ASP A 103 28.42 -10.00 7.66
C ASP A 103 29.08 -11.34 7.35
N THR A 104 28.87 -12.34 8.20
CA THR A 104 29.51 -13.65 8.05
C THR A 104 28.69 -14.74 8.73
N ILE A 105 28.58 -15.89 8.08
CA ILE A 105 27.93 -17.08 8.63
C ILE A 105 28.97 -18.17 8.84
N THR A 106 29.02 -18.70 10.07
CA THR A 106 29.81 -19.87 10.43
C THR A 106 28.88 -21.07 10.66
N HIS A 107 29.41 -22.19 11.16
CA HIS A 107 28.62 -23.40 11.40
C HIS A 107 27.44 -23.12 12.36
N ASP A 108 27.72 -22.50 13.51
CA ASP A 108 26.78 -22.30 14.61
C ASP A 108 26.40 -20.84 14.88
N SER A 109 27.18 -19.89 14.36
CA SER A 109 27.02 -18.47 14.65
C SER A 109 26.95 -17.62 13.39
N ILE A 110 26.08 -16.61 13.44
CA ILE A 110 25.83 -15.61 12.41
C ILE A 110 26.29 -14.28 13.00
N TYR A 111 27.33 -13.71 12.41
CA TYR A 111 27.86 -12.41 12.78
C TYR A 111 27.16 -11.33 11.99
N THR A 112 26.67 -10.33 12.71
CA THR A 112 25.86 -9.26 12.18
C THR A 112 26.40 -7.90 12.62
N THR A 113 26.06 -6.87 11.84
CA THR A 113 26.26 -5.47 12.21
C THR A 113 24.92 -4.76 12.22
N GLU A 114 24.58 -4.12 13.33
CA GLU A 114 23.42 -3.26 13.49
C GLU A 114 23.62 -1.91 12.81
N ASN A 115 22.51 -1.33 12.37
CA ASN A 115 22.46 0.01 11.86
C ASN A 115 22.46 1.01 13.02
N ASP A 116 23.32 2.02 12.94
CA ASP A 116 23.43 3.06 13.97
C ASP A 116 22.22 4.02 13.98
N PHE A 117 21.38 3.95 12.94
CA PHE A 117 20.19 4.78 12.77
C PHE A 117 18.90 3.98 12.91
N LYS A 118 17.83 4.73 13.17
CA LYS A 118 16.48 4.22 13.36
C LYS A 118 15.52 5.08 12.55
N SER A 119 14.51 4.45 11.98
CA SER A 119 13.42 5.11 11.28
C SER A 119 12.11 4.96 12.04
N TYR A 120 11.23 5.95 11.92
CA TYR A 120 9.90 5.88 12.51
C TYR A 120 8.97 4.92 11.74
N LEU A 121 9.15 4.82 10.42
CA LEU A 121 8.34 3.98 9.54
C LEU A 121 9.18 2.87 8.91
N SER A 122 8.58 1.68 8.80
CA SER A 122 9.20 0.56 8.08
C SER A 122 9.41 0.85 6.58
N SER A 123 8.55 1.70 5.99
CA SER A 123 8.67 2.15 4.59
C SER A 123 9.94 2.96 4.31
N ASP A 124 10.47 3.63 5.34
CA ASP A 124 11.58 4.58 5.20
C ASP A 124 12.91 3.91 5.59
N ILE A 125 12.91 2.58 5.70
CA ILE A 125 14.11 1.82 6.05
C ILE A 125 15.19 1.93 4.96
N ASP A 126 14.79 2.08 3.70
CA ASP A 126 15.73 2.26 2.60
C ASP A 126 16.57 3.55 2.73
N ASP A 127 16.06 4.57 3.41
CA ASP A 127 16.79 5.83 3.63
C ASP A 127 17.94 5.65 4.63
N ILE A 128 17.79 4.71 5.58
CA ILE A 128 18.81 4.41 6.59
C ILE A 128 19.67 3.19 6.24
N ASP A 129 19.22 2.33 5.33
CA ASP A 129 19.95 1.14 4.85
C ASP A 129 21.10 1.51 3.89
N THR A 130 22.05 2.29 4.40
CA THR A 130 23.26 2.69 3.68
C THR A 130 24.48 2.01 4.28
N PRO A 131 25.50 1.62 3.48
CA PRO A 131 26.70 0.96 3.99
C PRO A 131 27.42 1.73 5.11
N GLU A 132 27.35 3.06 5.08
CA GLU A 132 27.98 3.97 6.03
C GLU A 132 27.35 3.89 7.43
N ASN A 133 26.10 3.46 7.52
CA ASN A 133 25.34 3.37 8.76
C ASN A 133 25.56 2.06 9.53
N TYR A 134 26.36 1.13 9.00
CA TYR A 134 26.71 -0.13 9.64
C TYR A 134 28.15 -0.10 10.14
N THR A 135 28.40 0.58 11.27
CA THR A 135 29.79 0.85 11.69
C THR A 135 30.29 -0.11 12.76
N THR A 136 29.73 -0.05 13.97
CA THR A 136 30.44 -0.47 15.18
C THR A 136 29.70 -1.50 16.01
N GLN A 137 28.37 -1.52 15.95
CA GLN A 137 27.56 -2.43 16.73
C GLN A 137 27.52 -3.81 16.08
N LYS A 138 28.47 -4.65 16.46
CA LYS A 138 28.58 -6.02 15.99
C LYS A 138 28.01 -6.98 17.02
N GLU A 139 27.16 -7.86 16.55
CA GLU A 139 26.54 -8.88 17.38
C GLU A 139 26.69 -10.25 16.73
N ALA A 140 26.50 -11.29 17.56
CA ALA A 140 26.55 -12.67 17.11
C ALA A 140 25.28 -13.37 17.58
N TYR A 141 24.59 -13.97 16.61
CA TYR A 141 23.36 -14.70 16.83
C TYR A 141 23.55 -16.15 16.39
N SER A 142 22.96 -17.08 17.12
CA SER A 142 22.69 -18.42 16.61
C SER A 142 21.55 -18.38 15.59
N LYS A 143 21.50 -19.38 14.71
CA LYS A 143 20.36 -19.57 13.79
C LYS A 143 19.02 -19.63 14.54
N LYS A 144 19.03 -20.26 15.72
CA LYS A 144 17.83 -20.39 16.55
C LYS A 144 17.36 -19.05 17.11
N GLU A 145 18.28 -18.19 17.56
CA GLU A 145 17.94 -16.85 18.05
C GLU A 145 17.30 -15.99 16.96
N LEU A 146 17.81 -16.03 15.73
CA LEU A 146 17.17 -15.30 14.62
C LEU A 146 15.74 -15.80 14.36
N ILE A 147 15.51 -17.12 14.42
CA ILE A 147 14.16 -17.68 14.28
C ILE A 147 13.27 -17.23 15.44
N GLU A 148 13.77 -17.24 16.68
CA GLU A 148 13.02 -16.76 17.84
C GLU A 148 12.68 -15.27 17.75
N LEU A 149 13.57 -14.44 17.19
CA LEU A 149 13.31 -13.02 16.92
C LEU A 149 12.24 -12.84 15.83
N PHE A 150 12.22 -13.71 14.82
CA PHE A 150 11.19 -13.71 13.79
C PHE A 150 9.83 -14.16 14.34
N GLU A 151 9.78 -15.21 15.16
CA GLU A 151 8.56 -15.69 15.82
C GLU A 151 7.97 -14.67 16.81
N LYS A 152 8.79 -13.75 17.33
CA LYS A 152 8.37 -12.64 18.20
C LYS A 152 7.93 -11.38 17.42
N ASP A 153 7.84 -11.44 16.10
CA ASP A 153 7.57 -10.29 15.21
C ASP A 153 8.58 -9.13 15.37
N ILE A 154 9.79 -9.42 15.85
CA ILE A 154 10.88 -8.44 15.94
C ILE A 154 11.53 -8.28 14.56
N ILE A 155 11.82 -9.39 13.87
CA ILE A 155 12.25 -9.34 12.47
C ILE A 155 11.01 -9.30 11.59
N THR A 156 10.79 -8.20 10.87
CA THR A 156 9.57 -8.01 10.06
C THR A 156 9.77 -8.36 8.58
N SER A 157 10.97 -8.20 8.04
CA SER A 157 11.27 -8.50 6.63
C SER A 157 12.76 -8.71 6.41
N ILE A 158 13.12 -9.49 5.39
CA ILE A 158 14.52 -9.75 5.02
C ILE A 158 14.76 -9.31 3.57
N LYS A 159 15.64 -8.32 3.39
CA LYS A 159 16.11 -7.84 2.09
C LYS A 159 17.38 -8.60 1.71
N ARG A 160 17.37 -9.23 0.54
CA ARG A 160 18.52 -9.89 -0.08
C ARG A 160 18.77 -9.19 -1.41
N LYS A 161 19.96 -8.63 -1.62
CA LYS A 161 20.38 -8.10 -2.92
C LYS A 161 20.65 -9.29 -3.83
N GLU A 162 19.92 -9.39 -4.94
CA GLU A 162 20.15 -10.38 -6.01
C GLU A 162 21.38 -10.02 -6.85
#